data_AF-A0A6I5CAM4-F1
#
_entry.id   AF-A0A6I5CAM4-F1
#
_cell.length_a   1.000
_cell.length_b   1.000
_cell.length_c   1.000
_cell.angle_alpha   90.00
_cell.angle_beta   90.00
_cell.angle_gamma   90.00
#
_symmetry.space_group_name_H-M   'P 1'
#
loop_
_entity.id
_entity.type
_entity.pdbx_description
1 polymer ?
#
loop_
_entity_poly.entity_id
_entity_poly.type
_entity_poly.pdbx_seq_one_letter_code
_entity_poly.pdbx_strand_id
1 'polypeptide(L)'
;ITVHQSLLDDHPDLVDRFLAVLLRAADWAADHPADVARILGAETGAGAEGVAGAYRPGTHRALCPDLSADRLDLLAVQEHRLRAHGFLPAAVDVRAWADPAPLLRARQLRPAPERS
;
A
#
# COMPACT_ATOMS: atom_id res chain seq x y z
N ILE A 1 2.36 3.85 1.56
CA ILE A 1 3.53 4.06 0.69
C ILE A 1 3.75 5.55 0.61
N THR A 2 4.97 6.02 0.77
CA THR A 2 5.36 7.42 0.56
C THR A 2 6.61 7.45 -0.32
N VAL A 3 6.82 8.57 -1.01
CA VAL A 3 7.97 8.78 -1.89
C VAL A 3 8.39 10.24 -1.81
N HIS A 4 9.66 10.53 -2.07
CA HIS A 4 10.15 11.90 -2.08
C HIS A 4 9.62 12.65 -3.30
N GLN A 5 9.23 13.92 -3.13
CA GLN A 5 8.67 14.73 -4.21
C GLN A 5 9.60 14.85 -5.42
N SER A 6 10.91 15.07 -5.18
CA SER A 6 11.88 15.13 -6.28
C SER A 6 11.95 13.84 -7.10
N LEU A 7 11.69 12.67 -6.50
CA LEU A 7 11.67 11.42 -7.25
C LEU A 7 10.43 11.33 -8.15
N LEU A 8 9.29 11.86 -7.69
CA LEU A 8 8.08 11.98 -8.53
C LEU A 8 8.29 12.95 -9.69
N ASP A 9 8.98 14.06 -9.45
CA ASP A 9 9.20 15.10 -10.44
C ASP A 9 10.26 14.69 -11.47
N ASP A 10 11.41 14.18 -11.01
CA ASP A 10 12.58 13.92 -11.85
C ASP A 10 12.58 12.51 -12.47
N HIS A 11 11.98 11.53 -11.79
CA HIS A 11 11.99 10.12 -12.19
C HIS A 11 10.62 9.43 -12.00
N PRO A 12 9.53 9.98 -12.57
CA PRO A 12 8.18 9.41 -12.40
C PRO A 12 8.09 7.97 -12.90
N ASP A 13 8.86 7.60 -13.93
CA ASP A 13 8.89 6.24 -14.49
C ASP A 13 9.40 5.20 -13.49
N LEU A 14 10.36 5.55 -12.64
CA LEU A 14 10.86 4.64 -11.59
C LEU A 14 9.77 4.35 -10.56
N VAL A 15 9.01 5.39 -10.16
CA VAL A 15 7.89 5.26 -9.22
C VAL A 15 6.78 4.41 -9.83
N ASP A 16 6.40 4.69 -11.08
CA ASP A 16 5.36 3.95 -11.79
C ASP A 16 5.71 2.45 -11.92
N ARG A 17 6.95 2.12 -12.30
CA ARG A 17 7.42 0.73 -12.41
C ARG A 17 7.43 0.02 -11.06
N PHE A 18 7.88 0.69 -10.00
CA PHE A 18 7.87 0.15 -8.65
C PHE A 18 6.44 -0.18 -8.20
N LEU A 19 5.51 0.76 -8.40
CA LEU A 19 4.09 0.53 -8.12
C LEU A 19 3.52 -0.61 -8.98
N ALA A 20 3.93 -0.74 -10.24
CA ALA A 20 3.48 -1.83 -11.11
C ALA A 20 3.95 -3.21 -10.59
N VAL A 21 5.17 -3.31 -10.05
CA VAL A 21 5.67 -4.52 -9.38
C VAL A 21 4.84 -4.82 -8.15
N LEU A 22 4.56 -3.82 -7.30
CA LEU A 22 3.75 -3.99 -6.10
C LEU A 22 2.32 -4.46 -6.42
N LEU A 23 1.69 -3.90 -7.45
CA LEU A 23 0.37 -4.32 -7.89
C LEU A 23 0.37 -5.80 -8.33
N ARG A 24 1.38 -6.23 -9.10
CA ARG A 24 1.52 -7.65 -9.50
C ARG A 24 1.75 -8.57 -8.31
N ALA A 25 2.58 -8.17 -7.35
CA ALA A 25 2.80 -8.92 -6.13
C ALA A 25 1.51 -9.06 -5.30
N ALA A 26 0.69 -8.00 -5.25
CA ALA A 26 -0.60 -8.03 -4.59
C ALA A 26 -1.61 -8.95 -5.30
N ASP A 27 -1.65 -8.97 -6.64
CA ASP A 27 -2.48 -9.92 -7.37
C ASP A 27 -2.06 -11.37 -7.07
N TRP A 28 -0.76 -11.66 -7.13
CA TRP A 28 -0.23 -12.99 -6.80
C TRP A 28 -0.59 -13.39 -5.36
N ALA A 29 -0.42 -12.48 -4.40
CA ALA A 29 -0.69 -12.74 -2.99
C ALA A 29 -2.16 -13.11 -2.73
N ALA A 30 -3.11 -12.56 -3.50
CA ALA A 30 -4.53 -12.85 -3.35
C ALA A 30 -4.86 -14.34 -3.54
N ASP A 31 -4.07 -15.05 -4.34
CA ASP A 31 -4.23 -16.47 -4.65
C ASP A 31 -3.24 -17.38 -3.89
N HIS A 32 -2.27 -16.80 -3.16
CA HIS A 32 -1.20 -17.55 -2.48
C HIS A 32 -1.15 -17.31 -0.95
N PRO A 33 -2.26 -17.53 -0.20
CA PRO A 33 -2.35 -17.19 1.22
C PRO A 33 -1.32 -17.92 2.11
N ALA A 34 -0.98 -19.17 1.79
CA ALA A 34 -0.01 -19.95 2.56
C ALA A 34 1.43 -19.40 2.39
N ASP A 35 1.81 -19.01 1.17
CA ASP A 35 3.11 -18.41 0.91
C ASP A 35 3.21 -17.02 1.53
N VAL A 36 2.15 -16.21 1.46
CA VAL A 36 2.10 -14.91 2.13
C VAL A 36 2.31 -15.07 3.63
N ALA A 37 1.64 -16.04 4.27
CA ALA A 37 1.81 -16.29 5.71
C ALA A 37 3.25 -16.72 6.05
N ARG A 38 3.86 -17.58 5.22
CA ARG A 38 5.26 -18.01 5.37
C ARG A 38 6.23 -16.85 5.22
N ILE A 39 6.06 -16.00 4.20
CA ILE A 39 6.91 -14.83 3.94
C ILE A 39 6.82 -13.84 5.11
N LEU A 40 5.60 -13.47 5.51
CA LEU A 40 5.39 -12.55 6.63
C LEU A 40 6.00 -13.08 7.92
N GLY A 41 5.91 -14.39 8.17
CA GLY A 41 6.47 -14.98 9.39
C GLY A 41 7.99 -14.95 9.43
N ALA A 42 8.63 -15.14 8.28
CA ALA A 42 10.07 -14.99 8.16
C ALA A 42 10.52 -13.53 8.36
N GLU A 43 9.76 -12.55 7.84
CA GLU A 43 10.10 -11.12 7.96
C GLU A 43 9.89 -10.56 9.36
N THR A 44 8.81 -10.94 10.05
CA THR A 44 8.51 -10.42 11.40
C THR A 44 9.20 -11.20 12.51
N GLY A 45 9.92 -12.29 12.18
CA GLY A 45 10.46 -13.23 13.16
C GLY A 45 9.39 -13.95 13.98
N ALA A 46 8.12 -13.84 13.57
CA ALA A 46 7.00 -14.48 14.22
C ALA A 46 6.71 -15.76 13.43
N GLY A 47 6.81 -16.94 14.04
CA GLY A 47 6.42 -18.19 13.35
C GLY A 47 5.00 -18.12 12.77
N ALA A 48 4.59 -19.09 11.96
CA ALA A 48 3.30 -19.08 11.27
C ALA A 48 2.08 -18.79 12.17
N GLU A 49 2.12 -19.22 13.44
CA GLU A 49 1.10 -18.88 14.45
C GLU A 49 1.08 -17.39 14.85
N GLY A 50 2.24 -16.75 14.96
CA GLY A 50 2.33 -15.32 15.26
C GLY A 50 1.82 -14.44 14.12
N VAL A 51 1.98 -14.89 12.88
CA VAL A 51 1.36 -14.25 11.70
C VAL A 51 -0.16 -14.43 11.74
N ALA A 52 -0.65 -15.63 12.05
CA ALA A 52 -2.09 -15.89 12.13
C ALA A 52 -2.79 -15.08 13.24
N GLY A 53 -2.08 -14.78 14.34
CA GLY A 53 -2.57 -13.92 15.42
C GLY A 53 -2.50 -12.42 15.12
N ALA A 54 -1.45 -11.96 14.45
CA ALA A 54 -1.24 -10.53 14.14
C ALA A 54 -1.97 -10.06 12.87
N TYR A 55 -2.14 -10.95 11.89
CA TYR A 55 -2.76 -10.64 10.60
C TYR A 55 -4.14 -11.27 10.50
N ARG A 56 -5.16 -10.43 10.34
CA ARG A 56 -6.56 -10.87 10.19
C ARG A 56 -6.68 -11.84 9.01
N PRO A 57 -7.52 -12.89 9.12
CA PRO A 57 -7.90 -13.70 7.96
C PRO A 57 -8.30 -12.81 6.77
N GLY A 58 -7.68 -13.05 5.61
CA GLY A 58 -7.89 -12.26 4.40
C GLY A 58 -6.88 -11.15 4.14
N THR A 59 -5.85 -10.96 4.98
CA THR A 59 -4.79 -9.97 4.77
C THR A 59 -4.17 -10.05 3.37
N HIS A 60 -3.94 -11.27 2.87
CA HIS A 60 -3.41 -11.53 1.53
C HIS A 60 -4.21 -10.86 0.38
N ARG A 61 -5.50 -10.54 0.59
CA ARG A 61 -6.36 -9.83 -0.37
C ARG A 61 -6.35 -8.31 -0.20
N ALA A 62 -5.84 -7.81 0.92
CA ALA A 62 -5.82 -6.38 1.27
C ALA A 62 -4.45 -5.72 1.03
N LEU A 63 -3.50 -6.45 0.40
CA LEU A 63 -2.15 -5.95 0.12
C LEU A 63 -2.09 -5.02 -1.09
N CYS A 64 -3.14 -4.98 -1.92
CA CYS A 64 -3.19 -4.11 -3.08
C CYS A 64 -3.30 -2.63 -2.63
N PRO A 65 -2.33 -1.76 -2.98
CA PRO A 65 -2.40 -0.36 -2.62
C PRO A 65 -3.51 0.34 -3.41
N ASP A 66 -4.29 1.16 -2.72
CA ASP A 66 -5.20 2.11 -3.34
C ASP A 66 -5.36 3.40 -2.53
N LEU A 67 -5.90 4.40 -3.21
CA LEU A 67 -6.23 5.72 -2.68
C LEU A 67 -7.75 5.93 -2.75
N SER A 68 -8.51 4.90 -2.38
CA SER A 68 -9.97 5.02 -2.25
C SER A 68 -10.35 6.14 -1.29
N ALA A 69 -11.50 6.77 -1.56
CA ALA A 69 -12.02 7.84 -0.71
C ALA A 69 -12.09 7.42 0.76
N ASP A 70 -12.62 6.21 1.02
CA ASP A 70 -12.71 5.64 2.37
C ASP A 70 -11.36 5.56 3.08
N ARG A 71 -10.30 5.11 2.39
CA ARG A 71 -8.96 5.04 2.99
C ARG A 71 -8.37 6.43 3.28
N LEU A 72 -8.57 7.38 2.37
CA LEU A 72 -8.14 8.77 2.57
C LEU A 72 -8.91 9.42 3.72
N ASP A 73 -10.20 9.14 3.87
CA ASP A 73 -11.02 9.65 4.97
C ASP A 73 -10.58 9.05 6.32
N LEU A 74 -10.28 7.74 6.36
CA LEU A 74 -9.72 7.12 7.57
C LEU A 74 -8.37 7.73 7.96
N LEU A 75 -7.51 8.03 6.98
CA LEU A 75 -6.24 8.69 7.23
C LEU A 75 -6.43 10.15 7.71
N ALA A 76 -7.39 10.88 7.16
CA ALA A 76 -7.76 12.21 7.63
C ALA A 76 -8.30 12.19 9.07
N VAL A 77 -9.07 11.17 9.45
CA VAL A 77 -9.51 10.97 10.85
C VAL A 77 -8.31 10.74 11.77
N GLN A 78 -7.32 9.94 11.33
CA GLN A 78 -6.10 9.71 12.10
C GLN A 78 -5.27 10.99 12.27
N GLU A 79 -5.07 11.74 11.19
CA GLU A 79 -4.45 13.07 11.21
C GLU A 79 -5.13 13.98 12.24
N HIS A 80 -6.46 14.07 12.19
CA HIS A 80 -7.22 14.95 13.06
C HIS A 80 -7.00 14.60 14.53
N ARG A 81 -6.99 13.30 14.87
CA ARG A 81 -6.73 12.83 16.23
C ARG A 81 -5.32 13.18 16.67
N LEU A 82 -4.31 12.97 15.83
CA LEU A 82 -2.92 13.31 16.17
C LEU A 82 -2.76 14.81 16.43
N ARG A 83 -3.36 15.65 15.57
CA ARG A 83 -3.38 17.10 15.75
C ARG A 83 -4.12 17.53 17.02
N ALA A 84 -5.28 16.94 17.31
CA ALA A 84 -6.07 17.24 18.50
C ALA A 84 -5.32 16.94 19.81
N HIS A 85 -4.41 15.96 19.81
CA HIS A 85 -3.56 15.63 20.95
C HIS A 85 -2.20 16.38 20.93
N GLY A 86 -2.00 17.31 20.00
CA GLY A 86 -0.79 18.12 19.91
C GLY A 86 0.43 17.41 19.32
N PHE A 87 0.27 16.21 18.73
CA PHE A 87 1.37 15.52 18.05
C PHE A 87 1.75 16.14 16.71
N LEU A 88 0.81 16.86 16.08
CA LEU A 88 1.05 17.60 14.84
C LEU A 88 0.95 19.09 15.09
N PRO A 89 1.96 19.89 14.70
CA PRO A 89 1.97 21.33 14.93
C PRO A 89 1.00 22.08 13.99
N ALA A 90 0.61 21.46 12.87
CA ALA A 90 -0.29 22.02 11.88
C ALA A 90 -1.13 20.91 11.22
N ALA A 91 -2.23 21.32 10.57
CA ALA A 91 -3.06 20.40 9.81
C ALA A 91 -2.34 19.92 8.54
N VAL A 92 -2.51 18.63 8.21
CA VAL A 92 -2.06 18.06 6.94
C VAL A 92 -3.29 17.80 6.06
N ASP A 93 -3.33 18.42 4.87
CA ASP A 93 -4.35 18.08 3.88
C ASP A 93 -3.98 16.75 3.20
N VAL A 94 -4.55 15.68 3.73
CA VAL A 94 -4.32 14.30 3.23
C VAL A 94 -4.68 14.14 1.77
N ARG A 95 -5.71 14.84 1.28
CA ARG A 95 -6.18 14.70 -0.10
C ARG A 95 -5.28 15.48 -1.06
N ALA A 96 -4.81 16.66 -0.66
CA ALA A 96 -3.82 17.41 -1.43
C ALA A 96 -2.43 16.74 -1.42
N TRP A 97 -2.10 16.03 -0.34
CA TRP A 97 -0.83 15.32 -0.22
C TRP A 97 -0.78 14.02 -1.05
N ALA A 98 -1.92 13.36 -1.25
CA ALA A 98 -1.98 12.14 -2.04
C ALA A 98 -1.95 12.43 -3.55
N ASP A 99 -0.98 11.85 -4.27
CA ASP A 99 -0.94 11.87 -5.73
C ASP A 99 -1.46 10.54 -6.33
N PRO A 100 -2.63 10.53 -7.01
CA PRO A 100 -3.16 9.33 -7.64
C PRO A 100 -2.50 8.99 -8.98
N ALA A 101 -1.79 9.93 -9.62
CA ALA A 101 -1.30 9.78 -10.98
C ALA A 101 -0.30 8.61 -11.15
N PRO A 102 0.69 8.41 -10.26
CA PRO A 102 1.62 7.28 -10.37
C PRO A 102 0.91 5.93 -10.30
N LEU A 103 -0.09 5.79 -9.42
CA LEU A 103 -0.84 4.54 -9.27
C LEU A 103 -1.71 4.26 -10.50
N LEU A 104 -2.28 5.30 -11.12
CA LEU A 104 -3.03 5.17 -12.38
C LEU A 104 -2.13 4.73 -13.53
N ARG A 105 -0.95 5.35 -13.69
CA ARG A 105 0.03 4.95 -14.72
C ARG A 105 0.56 3.54 -14.48
N ALA A 106 0.87 3.17 -13.24
CA ALA A 106 1.30 1.83 -12.88
C ALA A 106 0.28 0.74 -13.25
N ARG A 107 -1.02 1.01 -13.16
CA ARG A 107 -2.08 0.08 -13.60
C ARG A 107 -2.07 -0.13 -15.12
N GLN A 108 -1.71 0.89 -15.89
CA GLN A 108 -1.61 0.80 -17.35
C GLN A 108 -0.37 0.02 -17.80
N LEU A 109 0.68 -0.04 -16.98
CA LEU A 109 1.89 -0.83 -17.22
C LEU A 109 1.70 -2.34 -16.99
N ARG A 110 0.55 -2.78 -16.49
CA ARG A 110 0.29 -4.20 -16.26
C ARG A 110 -0.02 -4.90 -17.59
N PRO A 111 0.72 -5.96 -17.96
CA PRO A 111 0.31 -6.80 -19.08
C PRO A 111 -1.05 -7.43 -18.78
N ALA A 112 -1.83 -7.72 -19.82
CA ALA A 112 -3.06 -8.50 -19.67
C ALA A 112 -2.72 -9.84 -19.00
N PRO A 113 -3.55 -10.35 -18.07
CA PRO A 113 -3.26 -11.63 -17.42
C PRO A 113 -3.16 -12.72 -18.48
N GLU A 114 -2.04 -13.44 -18.50
CA GLU A 114 -1.89 -14.66 -19.28
C GLU A 114 -2.93 -15.66 -18.76
N ARG A 115 -3.96 -15.91 -19.56
CA ARG A 115 -4.96 -16.94 -19.27
C ARG A 115 -4.27 -18.29 -19.51
N SER A 116 -3.88 -18.98 -18.44
CA SER A 116 -3.59 -20.42 -18.48
C SER A 116 -4.87 -21.23 -18.39
#